data_AF-A0A3M1SL50-F1
#
_entry.id   AF-A0A3M1SL50-F1
#
_cell.length_a   1.000
_cell.length_b   1.000
_cell.length_c   1.000
_cell.angle_alpha   90.00
_cell.angle_beta   90.00
_cell.angle_gamma   90.00
#
_symmetry.space_group_name_H-M   'P 1'
#
loop_
_entity.id
_entity.type
_entity.pdbx_description
1 polymer ?
#
loop_
_entity_poly.entity_id
_entity_poly.type
_entity_poly.pdbx_seq_one_letter_code
_entity_poly.pdbx_strand_id
1 'polypeptide(L)'
;MILQSTDRSVILIISGLSLVTVLLASFLSPVIVLMGIGLVLGFLLTLHLAFSLNLFVWLFLLTRPLIDLTWRWHFFTVLEEDIDMQTLFGLMGIAVICFAYLFRRIKLVLDLKIMLFLVFASFSVILTPSSFAFNELMRLYVGVAFFFVTGLCINKESSFDRFVWWFILVISIPVILSFLQKAGILPFEYWDWIDGRSVGRVSGTYQHPLNLVYFLVFAIPFSFYLLSKRSITLYARLFLWFFIGLSCTALLFTFHRAGIVAIGLEIWLWMIFTKQYGKAMLLTIAAVLIIFALLDYFQKLYDNLALVFSGSIALSSGEFLRGRGMNWYLFTSSLFSSDPWFWFFGKGDRWLKDMCLTSGIGHPTNRTTISYVFCMLMGLSG
;
A
#
# COMPACT_ATOMS: atom_id res chain seq x y z
N MET A 1 -28.55 19.61 18.42
CA MET A 1 -29.47 18.63 19.04
C MET A 1 -30.65 18.24 18.13
N ILE A 2 -31.11 19.09 17.21
CA ILE A 2 -32.24 18.77 16.30
C ILE A 2 -31.85 17.80 15.15
N LEU A 3 -30.58 17.72 14.76
CA LEU A 3 -30.11 16.80 13.71
C LEU A 3 -30.06 15.31 14.13
N GLN A 4 -30.15 14.98 15.42
CA GLN A 4 -30.03 13.58 15.88
C GLN A 4 -31.31 12.75 15.72
N SER A 5 -32.49 13.37 15.64
CA SER A 5 -33.75 12.64 15.51
C SER A 5 -34.07 12.28 14.05
N THR A 6 -33.65 13.11 13.10
CA THR A 6 -33.90 12.93 11.67
C THR A 6 -33.07 11.79 11.06
N ASP A 7 -31.87 11.55 11.61
CA ASP A 7 -30.99 10.49 11.13
C ASP A 7 -31.56 9.08 11.39
N ARG A 8 -32.27 8.88 12.51
CA ARG A 8 -32.79 7.55 12.90
C ARG A 8 -33.97 7.10 12.04
N SER A 9 -34.86 8.01 11.65
CA SER A 9 -36.04 7.69 10.85
C SER A 9 -35.66 7.36 9.40
N VAL A 10 -34.67 8.05 8.81
CA VAL A 10 -34.17 7.72 7.47
C VAL A 10 -33.51 6.34 7.46
N ILE A 11 -32.67 6.01 8.46
CA ILE A 11 -32.08 4.68 8.59
C ILE A 11 -33.18 3.60 8.69
N LEU A 12 -34.21 3.83 9.50
CA LEU A 12 -35.33 2.89 9.66
C LEU A 12 -36.09 2.64 8.35
N ILE A 13 -36.38 3.69 7.57
CA ILE A 13 -37.12 3.57 6.31
C ILE A 13 -36.31 2.80 5.27
N ILE A 14 -35.03 3.13 5.10
CA ILE A 14 -34.16 2.44 4.14
C ILE A 14 -33.95 0.99 4.56
N SER A 15 -33.74 0.74 5.86
CA SER A 15 -33.62 -0.63 6.40
C SER A 15 -34.89 -1.45 6.13
N GLY A 16 -36.07 -0.85 6.36
CA GLY A 16 -37.37 -1.50 6.09
C GLY A 16 -37.55 -1.87 4.62
N LEU A 17 -37.24 -0.97 3.69
CA LEU A 17 -37.32 -1.23 2.25
C LEU A 17 -36.38 -2.35 1.81
N SER A 18 -35.14 -2.37 2.32
CA SER A 18 -34.16 -3.41 2.01
C SER A 18 -34.55 -4.79 2.54
N LEU A 19 -35.18 -4.85 3.72
CA LEU A 19 -35.71 -6.09 4.29
C LEU A 19 -36.84 -6.66 3.43
N VAL A 20 -37.75 -5.81 2.95
CA VAL A 20 -38.87 -6.23 2.08
C VAL A 20 -38.36 -6.80 0.75
N THR A 21 -37.28 -6.22 0.19
CA THR A 21 -36.70 -6.74 -1.06
C THR A 21 -36.05 -8.11 -0.87
N VAL A 22 -35.37 -8.35 0.26
CA VAL A 22 -34.80 -9.67 0.60
C VAL A 22 -35.89 -10.71 0.83
N LEU A 23 -36.97 -10.34 1.52
CA LEU A 23 -38.12 -11.22 1.73
C LEU A 23 -38.79 -11.62 0.41
N LEU A 24 -38.95 -10.68 -0.53
CA LEU A 24 -39.49 -10.98 -1.87
C LEU A 24 -38.54 -11.87 -2.70
N ALA A 25 -37.23 -11.64 -2.63
CA ALA A 25 -36.23 -12.47 -3.31
C ALA A 25 -36.14 -13.89 -2.72
N SER A 26 -36.63 -14.09 -1.49
CA SER A 26 -36.50 -15.37 -0.79
C SER A 26 -37.31 -16.53 -1.35
N PHE A 27 -38.28 -16.22 -2.21
CA PHE A 27 -39.07 -17.21 -2.92
C PHE A 27 -38.36 -17.81 -4.16
N LEU A 28 -37.17 -17.30 -4.54
CA LEU A 28 -36.50 -17.70 -5.79
C LEU A 28 -35.38 -18.76 -5.59
N SER A 29 -34.58 -18.67 -4.52
CA SER A 29 -33.52 -19.66 -4.20
C SER A 29 -32.85 -19.37 -2.85
N PRO A 30 -32.52 -20.38 -2.01
CA PRO A 30 -31.79 -20.19 -0.76
C PRO A 30 -30.42 -19.50 -0.91
N VAL A 31 -29.73 -19.71 -2.05
CA VAL A 31 -28.45 -19.04 -2.32
C VAL A 31 -28.67 -17.54 -2.56
N ILE A 32 -29.71 -17.20 -3.32
CA ILE A 32 -30.10 -15.81 -3.58
C ILE A 32 -30.52 -15.11 -2.28
N VAL A 33 -31.17 -15.84 -1.36
CA VAL A 33 -31.50 -15.34 -0.01
C VAL A 33 -30.24 -14.99 0.77
N LEU A 34 -29.29 -15.91 0.86
CA LEU A 34 -28.06 -15.69 1.62
C LEU A 34 -27.25 -14.53 1.05
N MET A 35 -27.15 -14.43 -0.28
CA MET A 35 -26.53 -13.28 -0.95
C MET A 35 -27.29 -11.98 -0.66
N GLY A 36 -28.62 -11.99 -0.72
CA GLY A 36 -29.47 -10.84 -0.42
C GLY A 36 -29.31 -10.36 1.03
N ILE A 37 -29.31 -11.29 2.00
CA ILE A 37 -29.03 -11.00 3.41
C ILE A 37 -27.64 -10.38 3.56
N GLY A 38 -26.62 -10.98 2.92
CA GLY A 38 -25.25 -10.45 2.94
C GLY A 38 -25.14 -9.02 2.39
N LEU A 39 -25.82 -8.74 1.28
CA LEU A 39 -25.87 -7.40 0.68
C LEU A 39 -26.58 -6.39 1.59
N VAL A 40 -27.71 -6.76 2.19
CA VAL A 40 -28.43 -5.87 3.12
C VAL A 40 -27.60 -5.61 4.37
N LEU A 41 -27.01 -6.65 4.97
CA LEU A 41 -26.13 -6.49 6.14
C LEU A 41 -24.91 -5.62 5.81
N GLY A 42 -24.28 -5.85 4.65
CA GLY A 42 -23.16 -5.03 4.18
C GLY A 42 -23.55 -3.57 3.96
N PHE A 43 -24.72 -3.32 3.38
CA PHE A 43 -25.26 -1.98 3.18
C PHE A 43 -25.58 -1.28 4.52
N LEU A 44 -26.26 -1.97 5.44
CA LEU A 44 -26.56 -1.45 6.78
C LEU A 44 -25.29 -1.15 7.57
N LEU A 45 -24.29 -2.03 7.48
CA LEU A 45 -22.97 -1.80 8.07
C LEU A 45 -22.30 -0.57 7.46
N THR A 46 -22.32 -0.43 6.14
CA THR A 46 -21.77 0.73 5.42
C THR A 46 -22.44 2.03 5.87
N LEU A 47 -23.78 2.04 5.98
CA LEU A 47 -24.51 3.20 6.51
C LEU A 47 -24.10 3.49 7.96
N HIS A 48 -24.09 2.48 8.83
CA HIS A 48 -23.69 2.65 10.22
C HIS A 48 -22.29 3.26 10.36
N LEU A 49 -21.34 2.77 9.56
CA LEU A 49 -19.97 3.26 9.49
C LEU A 49 -19.89 4.69 8.93
N ALA A 50 -20.73 5.06 7.95
CA ALA A 50 -20.82 6.43 7.44
C ALA A 50 -21.30 7.42 8.50
N PHE A 51 -22.27 7.02 9.33
CA PHE A 51 -22.70 7.80 10.50
C PHE A 51 -21.65 7.84 11.61
N SER A 52 -20.85 6.78 11.74
CA SER A 52 -19.79 6.62 12.74
C SER A 52 -18.39 6.76 12.12
N LEU A 53 -18.15 7.80 11.33
CA LEU A 53 -16.91 8.00 10.55
C LEU A 53 -15.61 7.78 11.36
N ASN A 54 -15.57 8.21 12.63
CA ASN A 54 -14.44 7.95 13.50
C ASN A 54 -14.20 6.44 13.64
N LEU A 55 -15.23 5.67 14.01
CA LEU A 55 -15.13 4.22 14.12
C LEU A 55 -14.68 3.59 12.80
N PHE A 56 -15.19 4.07 11.66
CA PHE A 56 -14.76 3.59 10.35
C PHE A 56 -13.27 3.82 10.10
N VAL A 57 -12.75 5.04 10.28
CA VAL A 57 -11.32 5.34 10.07
C VAL A 57 -10.44 4.48 10.97
N TRP A 58 -10.84 4.36 12.24
CA TRP A 58 -10.14 3.54 13.21
C TRP A 58 -10.11 2.07 12.80
N LEU A 59 -11.27 1.52 12.45
CA LEU A 59 -11.38 0.14 12.01
C LEU A 59 -10.54 -0.07 10.76
N PHE A 60 -10.68 0.79 9.75
CA PHE A 60 -9.96 0.66 8.48
C PHE A 60 -8.43 0.71 8.65
N LEU A 61 -7.90 1.69 9.39
CA LEU A 61 -6.44 1.79 9.58
C LEU A 61 -5.87 0.61 10.37
N LEU A 62 -6.61 0.12 11.37
CA LEU A 62 -6.15 -0.98 12.21
C LEU A 62 -6.34 -2.34 11.54
N THR A 63 -7.36 -2.51 10.72
CA THR A 63 -7.56 -3.77 10.01
C THR A 63 -6.76 -3.85 8.73
N ARG A 64 -6.34 -2.73 8.13
CA ARG A 64 -5.62 -2.73 6.85
C ARG A 64 -4.41 -3.66 6.83
N PRO A 65 -3.48 -3.63 7.81
CA PRO A 65 -2.34 -4.54 7.79
C PRO A 65 -2.75 -6.01 7.89
N LEU A 66 -3.89 -6.33 8.51
CA LEU A 66 -4.39 -7.70 8.62
C LEU A 66 -5.13 -8.14 7.35
N ILE A 67 -5.91 -7.25 6.75
CA ILE A 67 -6.59 -7.49 5.47
C ILE A 67 -5.55 -7.77 4.38
N ASP A 68 -4.43 -7.08 4.39
CA ASP A 68 -3.37 -7.30 3.39
C ASP A 68 -2.71 -8.69 3.52
N LEU A 69 -2.82 -9.37 4.67
CA LEU A 69 -2.40 -10.77 4.82
C LEU A 69 -3.35 -11.75 4.12
N THR A 70 -4.61 -11.34 3.89
CA THR A 70 -5.64 -12.16 3.22
C THR A 70 -5.60 -12.06 1.69
N TRP A 71 -4.52 -11.54 1.11
CA TRP A 71 -4.35 -11.35 -0.34
C TRP A 71 -4.55 -12.61 -1.18
N ARG A 72 -4.33 -13.80 -0.59
CA ARG A 72 -4.50 -15.12 -1.22
C ARG A 72 -5.95 -15.63 -1.19
N TRP A 73 -6.85 -14.90 -0.54
CA TRP A 73 -8.27 -15.25 -0.48
C TRP A 73 -9.00 -14.53 -1.61
N HIS A 74 -9.20 -15.26 -2.70
CA HIS A 74 -9.98 -14.82 -3.85
C HIS A 74 -11.39 -15.41 -3.74
N PHE A 75 -12.42 -14.57 -3.88
CA PHE A 75 -13.80 -15.02 -3.72
C PHE A 75 -14.44 -15.38 -5.06
N PHE A 76 -14.31 -14.51 -6.06
CA PHE A 76 -14.88 -14.70 -7.38
C PHE A 76 -14.19 -13.77 -8.39
N THR A 77 -14.24 -14.14 -9.66
CA THR A 77 -13.63 -13.37 -10.75
C THR A 77 -14.71 -12.54 -11.46
N VAL A 78 -14.48 -11.24 -11.63
CA VAL A 78 -15.35 -10.33 -12.40
C VAL A 78 -14.50 -9.66 -13.46
N LEU A 79 -14.90 -9.77 -14.73
CA LEU A 79 -14.16 -9.16 -15.86
C LEU A 79 -12.67 -9.55 -15.88
N GLU A 80 -12.38 -10.85 -15.66
CA GLU A 80 -11.02 -11.41 -15.59
C GLU A 80 -10.18 -10.98 -14.37
N GLU A 81 -10.78 -10.27 -13.41
CA GLU A 81 -10.11 -9.88 -12.17
C GLU A 81 -10.62 -10.64 -10.97
N ASP A 82 -9.68 -11.17 -10.19
CA ASP A 82 -9.98 -11.84 -8.94
C ASP A 82 -10.32 -10.82 -7.86
N ILE A 83 -11.56 -10.83 -7.39
CA ILE A 83 -12.00 -10.00 -6.28
C ILE A 83 -11.50 -10.61 -4.98
N ASP A 84 -10.59 -9.88 -4.32
CA ASP A 84 -10.04 -10.20 -3.02
C ASP A 84 -10.65 -9.34 -1.91
N MET A 85 -10.29 -9.65 -0.66
CA MET A 85 -10.72 -8.84 0.50
C MET A 85 -10.28 -7.38 0.38
N GLN A 86 -9.13 -7.10 -0.21
CA GLN A 86 -8.62 -5.73 -0.32
C GLN A 86 -9.53 -4.87 -1.19
N THR A 87 -10.00 -5.43 -2.31
CA THR A 87 -10.92 -4.79 -3.25
C THR A 87 -12.27 -4.53 -2.58
N LEU A 88 -12.82 -5.53 -1.88
CA LEU A 88 -14.08 -5.37 -1.15
C LEU A 88 -14.00 -4.28 -0.08
N PHE A 89 -12.93 -4.25 0.71
CA PHE A 89 -12.73 -3.21 1.72
C PHE A 89 -12.48 -1.83 1.11
N GLY A 90 -11.80 -1.75 -0.04
CA GLY A 90 -11.64 -0.51 -0.80
C GLY A 90 -12.99 0.05 -1.28
N LEU A 91 -13.80 -0.79 -1.91
CA LEU A 91 -15.15 -0.43 -2.36
C LEU A 91 -16.05 0.01 -1.20
N MET A 92 -16.03 -0.73 -0.09
CA MET A 92 -16.74 -0.35 1.12
C MET A 92 -16.25 1.01 1.64
N GLY A 93 -14.94 1.26 1.64
CA GLY A 93 -14.38 2.53 2.08
C GLY A 93 -14.84 3.71 1.24
N ILE A 94 -14.84 3.59 -0.10
CA ILE A 94 -15.41 4.60 -0.99
C ILE A 94 -16.89 4.82 -0.67
N ALA A 95 -17.67 3.75 -0.56
CA ALA A 95 -19.10 3.84 -0.29
C ALA A 95 -19.39 4.56 1.04
N VAL A 96 -18.68 4.20 2.12
CA VAL A 96 -18.80 4.85 3.44
C VAL A 96 -18.50 6.35 3.33
N ILE A 97 -17.43 6.74 2.64
CA ILE A 97 -17.03 8.14 2.53
C ILE A 97 -18.02 8.93 1.69
N CYS A 98 -18.49 8.37 0.57
CA CYS A 98 -19.54 8.96 -0.26
C CYS A 98 -20.83 9.17 0.54
N PHE A 99 -21.29 8.16 1.29
CA PHE A 99 -22.48 8.28 2.14
C PHE A 99 -22.27 9.29 3.27
N ALA A 100 -21.10 9.32 3.91
CA ALA A 100 -20.80 10.30 4.94
C ALA A 100 -20.82 11.72 4.38
N TYR A 101 -20.29 11.93 3.17
CA TYR A 101 -20.35 13.21 2.49
C TYR A 101 -21.79 13.64 2.17
N LEU A 102 -22.59 12.74 1.58
CA LEU A 102 -23.98 13.02 1.20
C LEU A 102 -24.90 13.26 2.40
N PHE A 103 -24.86 12.38 3.41
CA PHE A 103 -25.81 12.41 4.53
C PHE A 103 -25.37 13.30 5.69
N ARG A 104 -24.07 13.33 6.04
CA ARG A 104 -23.58 14.16 7.17
C ARG A 104 -23.14 15.55 6.73
N ARG A 105 -23.14 15.86 5.43
CA ARG A 105 -22.68 17.13 4.86
C ARG A 105 -21.31 17.55 5.41
N ILE A 106 -20.40 16.57 5.52
CA ILE A 106 -19.04 16.83 5.99
C ILE A 106 -18.39 17.78 4.99
N LYS A 107 -17.97 18.95 5.48
CA LYS A 107 -17.17 19.89 4.68
C LYS A 107 -15.76 19.34 4.56
N LEU A 108 -15.55 18.46 3.59
CA LEU A 108 -14.22 18.02 3.19
C LEU A 108 -13.55 19.21 2.50
N VAL A 109 -12.38 19.62 3.01
CA VAL A 109 -11.54 20.60 2.32
C VAL A 109 -10.80 19.83 1.22
N LEU A 110 -11.43 19.76 0.05
CA LEU A 110 -10.86 19.12 -1.12
C LEU A 110 -9.86 20.09 -1.76
N ASP A 111 -8.60 19.68 -1.86
CA ASP A 111 -7.60 20.43 -2.60
C ASP A 111 -7.89 20.35 -4.11
N LEU A 112 -7.98 21.49 -4.79
CA LEU A 112 -8.31 21.56 -6.22
C LEU A 112 -7.32 20.77 -7.07
N LYS A 113 -6.03 20.76 -6.72
CA LYS A 113 -5.00 20.05 -7.49
C LYS A 113 -5.19 18.54 -7.38
N ILE A 114 -5.50 18.05 -6.18
CA ILE A 114 -5.81 16.63 -5.95
C ILE A 114 -7.08 16.23 -6.73
N MET A 115 -8.11 17.07 -6.73
CA MET A 115 -9.34 16.81 -7.49
C MET A 115 -9.10 16.79 -9.01
N LEU A 116 -8.38 17.78 -9.54
CA LEU A 116 -8.00 17.81 -10.95
C LEU A 116 -7.20 16.57 -11.33
N PHE A 117 -6.24 16.19 -10.48
CA PHE A 117 -5.46 14.98 -10.65
C PHE A 117 -6.33 13.72 -10.72
N LEU A 118 -7.29 13.55 -9.81
CA LEU A 118 -8.23 12.43 -9.84
C LEU A 118 -9.11 12.43 -11.10
N VAL A 119 -9.54 13.61 -11.56
CA VAL A 119 -10.32 13.74 -12.81
C VAL A 119 -9.48 13.32 -14.01
N PHE A 120 -8.23 13.77 -14.12
CA PHE A 120 -7.33 13.35 -15.19
C PHE A 120 -7.03 11.85 -15.14
N ALA A 121 -6.78 11.29 -13.94
CA ALA A 121 -6.60 9.85 -13.77
C ALA A 121 -7.82 9.06 -14.25
N SER A 122 -9.03 9.46 -13.83
CA SER A 122 -10.28 8.85 -14.29
C SER A 122 -10.46 8.93 -15.79
N PHE A 123 -10.22 10.11 -16.37
CA PHE A 123 -10.35 10.30 -17.81
C PHE A 123 -9.34 9.44 -18.59
N SER A 124 -8.10 9.31 -18.09
CA SER A 124 -7.10 8.41 -18.69
C SER A 124 -7.53 6.94 -18.66
N VAL A 125 -8.10 6.46 -17.55
CA VAL A 125 -8.63 5.09 -17.46
C VAL A 125 -9.86 4.89 -18.35
N ILE A 126 -10.74 5.88 -18.47
CA ILE A 126 -11.90 5.81 -19.37
C ILE A 126 -11.46 5.74 -20.84
N LEU A 127 -10.44 6.52 -21.22
CA LEU A 127 -9.90 6.52 -22.58
C LEU A 127 -9.11 5.24 -22.90
N THR A 128 -8.42 4.68 -21.91
CA THR A 128 -7.70 3.42 -22.08
C THR A 128 -8.04 2.41 -21.00
N PRO A 129 -9.24 1.81 -21.09
CA PRO A 129 -9.72 0.90 -20.08
C PRO A 129 -8.87 -0.36 -20.09
N SER A 130 -8.28 -0.64 -18.95
CA SER A 130 -7.75 -1.96 -18.63
C SER A 130 -8.19 -2.28 -17.20
N SER A 131 -8.36 -3.55 -16.94
CA SER A 131 -8.72 -4.08 -15.64
C SER A 131 -7.76 -3.58 -14.55
N PHE A 132 -6.44 -3.69 -14.82
CA PHE A 132 -5.38 -3.19 -13.95
C PHE A 132 -5.44 -1.66 -13.74
N ALA A 133 -5.70 -0.86 -14.78
CA ALA A 133 -5.83 0.59 -14.65
C ALA A 133 -7.03 0.99 -13.78
N PHE A 134 -8.15 0.27 -13.92
CA PHE A 134 -9.32 0.46 -13.06
C PHE A 134 -9.00 0.17 -11.59
N ASN A 135 -8.30 -0.93 -11.31
CA ASN A 135 -7.90 -1.27 -9.95
C ASN A 135 -6.97 -0.25 -9.30
N GLU A 136 -5.97 0.24 -10.03
CA GLU A 136 -5.07 1.28 -9.54
C GLU A 136 -5.81 2.62 -9.33
N LEU A 137 -6.73 2.98 -10.22
CA LEU A 137 -7.60 4.14 -10.05
C LEU A 137 -8.45 4.01 -8.78
N MET A 138 -9.05 2.84 -8.55
CA MET A 138 -9.86 2.60 -7.34
C MET A 138 -9.01 2.68 -6.08
N ARG A 139 -7.81 2.07 -6.05
CA ARG A 139 -6.86 2.20 -4.94
C ARG A 139 -6.50 3.66 -4.67
N LEU A 140 -6.28 4.44 -5.72
CA LEU A 140 -6.02 5.86 -5.63
C LEU A 140 -7.20 6.64 -5.03
N TYR A 141 -8.42 6.41 -5.52
CA TYR A 141 -9.62 7.03 -4.96
C TYR A 141 -9.82 6.69 -3.48
N VAL A 142 -9.65 5.41 -3.11
CA VAL A 142 -9.71 4.98 -1.70
C VAL A 142 -8.66 5.73 -0.88
N GLY A 143 -7.40 5.75 -1.33
CA GLY A 143 -6.31 6.41 -0.62
C GLY A 143 -6.54 7.90 -0.40
N VAL A 144 -6.97 8.62 -1.45
CA VAL A 144 -7.25 10.06 -1.36
C VAL A 144 -8.48 10.34 -0.50
N ALA A 145 -9.56 9.58 -0.66
CA ALA A 145 -10.76 9.72 0.16
C ALA A 145 -10.41 9.50 1.64
N PHE A 146 -9.62 8.47 1.92
CA PHE A 146 -9.17 8.14 3.27
C PHE A 146 -8.26 9.22 3.86
N PHE A 147 -7.36 9.79 3.06
CA PHE A 147 -6.47 10.89 3.48
C PHE A 147 -7.27 12.08 4.04
N PHE A 148 -8.28 12.56 3.30
CA PHE A 148 -9.11 13.69 3.74
C PHE A 148 -9.92 13.38 5.00
N VAL A 149 -10.43 12.15 5.11
CA VAL A 149 -11.29 11.74 6.22
C VAL A 149 -10.48 11.48 7.50
N THR A 150 -9.29 10.91 7.37
CA THR A 150 -8.42 10.56 8.51
C THR A 150 -8.00 11.79 9.30
N GLY A 151 -7.64 12.88 8.62
CA GLY A 151 -7.25 14.13 9.27
C GLY A 151 -8.35 14.71 10.16
N LEU A 152 -9.62 14.50 9.82
CA LEU A 152 -10.75 14.93 10.65
C LEU A 152 -10.95 14.04 11.88
N CYS A 153 -10.71 12.73 11.73
CA CYS A 153 -10.95 11.74 12.77
C CYS A 153 -9.81 11.63 13.80
N ILE A 154 -8.57 11.92 13.38
CA ILE A 154 -7.35 11.78 14.19
C ILE A 154 -6.68 13.15 14.40
N ASN A 155 -7.48 14.18 14.68
CA ASN A 155 -7.00 15.55 14.89
C ASN A 155 -6.52 15.85 16.32
N LYS A 156 -6.95 15.06 17.30
CA LYS A 156 -6.54 15.23 18.71
C LYS A 156 -5.33 14.36 19.02
N GLU A 157 -4.38 14.92 19.76
CA GLU A 157 -3.17 14.20 20.19
C GLU A 157 -3.50 12.88 20.90
N SER A 158 -4.46 12.87 21.83
CA SER A 158 -4.86 11.65 22.55
C SER A 158 -5.53 10.58 21.66
N SER A 159 -6.16 10.99 20.55
CA SER A 159 -6.66 10.05 19.55
C SER A 159 -5.52 9.51 18.70
N PHE A 160 -4.59 10.39 18.29
CA PHE A 160 -3.41 9.99 17.54
C PHE A 160 -2.53 9.00 18.33
N ASP A 161 -2.29 9.25 19.62
CA ASP A 161 -1.51 8.36 20.48
C ASP A 161 -2.10 6.96 20.58
N ARG A 162 -3.41 6.89 20.79
CA ARG A 162 -4.14 5.62 20.82
C ARG A 162 -4.01 4.92 19.46
N PHE A 163 -4.06 5.67 18.36
CA PHE A 163 -3.97 5.12 17.02
C PHE A 163 -2.60 4.50 16.80
N VAL A 164 -1.55 5.24 17.15
CA VAL A 164 -0.17 4.77 17.05
C VAL A 164 0.04 3.50 17.87
N TRP A 165 -0.46 3.43 19.10
CA TRP A 165 -0.38 2.22 19.93
C TRP A 165 -1.04 1.02 19.25
N TRP A 166 -2.29 1.18 18.79
CA TRP A 166 -3.01 0.11 18.13
C TRP A 166 -2.35 -0.31 16.80
N PHE A 167 -1.84 0.65 16.04
CA PHE A 167 -1.12 0.39 14.80
C PHE A 167 0.14 -0.45 15.07
N ILE A 168 0.96 -0.08 16.06
CA ILE A 168 2.15 -0.85 16.45
C ILE A 168 1.77 -2.27 16.90
N LEU A 169 0.70 -2.42 17.69
CA LEU A 169 0.21 -3.74 18.12
C LEU A 169 -0.21 -4.60 16.93
N VAL A 170 -0.91 -4.03 15.96
CA VAL A 170 -1.30 -4.74 14.73
C VAL A 170 -0.08 -5.10 13.89
N ILE A 171 0.86 -4.18 13.66
CA ILE A 171 2.09 -4.43 12.88
C ILE A 171 3.02 -5.44 13.58
N SER A 172 2.90 -5.61 14.89
CA SER A 172 3.62 -6.67 15.61
C SER A 172 3.27 -8.06 15.08
N ILE A 173 2.06 -8.28 14.56
CA ILE A 173 1.62 -9.56 13.97
C ILE A 173 2.47 -9.93 12.75
N PRO A 174 2.49 -9.16 11.64
CA PRO A 174 3.31 -9.51 10.48
C PRO A 174 4.82 -9.51 10.79
N VAL A 175 5.28 -8.70 11.76
CA VAL A 175 6.68 -8.79 12.25
C VAL A 175 6.95 -10.14 12.89
N ILE A 176 6.09 -10.65 13.78
CA ILE A 176 6.25 -12.00 14.36
C ILE A 176 6.18 -13.07 13.28
N LEU A 177 5.22 -12.98 12.35
CA LEU A 177 5.10 -13.92 11.22
C LEU A 177 6.38 -13.94 10.37
N SER A 178 7.06 -12.81 10.25
CA SER A 178 8.34 -12.68 9.54
C SER A 178 9.44 -13.56 10.15
N PHE A 179 9.49 -13.66 11.50
CA PHE A 179 10.43 -14.54 12.20
C PHE A 179 10.04 -16.00 12.05
N LEU A 180 8.74 -16.33 12.05
CA LEU A 180 8.26 -17.69 11.81
C LEU A 180 8.58 -18.15 10.38
N GLN A 181 8.51 -17.26 9.38
CA GLN A 181 8.99 -17.54 8.03
C GLN A 181 10.50 -17.81 8.02
N LYS A 182 11.29 -16.95 8.69
CA LYS A 182 12.74 -17.14 8.75
C LYS A 182 13.14 -18.44 9.46
N ALA A 183 12.38 -18.87 10.47
CA ALA A 183 12.57 -20.12 11.18
C ALA A 183 12.14 -21.36 10.38
N GLY A 184 11.54 -21.20 9.20
CA GLY A 184 11.03 -22.30 8.38
C GLY A 184 9.72 -22.91 8.88
N ILE A 185 9.05 -22.27 9.85
CA ILE A 185 7.74 -22.70 10.36
C ILE A 185 6.63 -22.30 9.39
N LEU A 186 6.75 -21.12 8.78
CA LEU A 186 5.85 -20.64 7.74
C LEU A 186 6.56 -20.61 6.38
N PRO A 187 5.85 -20.89 5.28
CA PRO A 187 6.44 -20.81 3.95
C PRO A 187 6.75 -19.35 3.55
N PHE A 188 7.72 -19.20 2.65
CA PHE A 188 7.99 -17.92 2.00
C PHE A 188 7.00 -17.68 0.86
N GLU A 189 6.45 -16.46 0.81
CA GLU A 189 5.51 -16.07 -0.25
C GLU A 189 6.19 -15.49 -1.48
N TYR A 190 7.42 -15.02 -1.29
CA TYR A 190 8.20 -14.39 -2.33
C TYR A 190 9.58 -15.04 -2.40
N TRP A 191 9.94 -15.45 -3.61
CA TRP A 191 11.21 -16.07 -3.93
C TRP A 191 11.92 -15.21 -4.97
N ASP A 192 13.19 -14.94 -4.72
CA ASP A 192 14.05 -14.16 -5.59
C ASP A 192 15.20 -15.03 -6.10
N TRP A 193 15.76 -14.70 -7.25
CA TRP A 193 16.89 -15.42 -7.82
C TRP A 193 18.18 -14.62 -7.62
N ILE A 194 19.02 -15.08 -6.71
CA ILE A 194 20.30 -14.44 -6.37
C ILE A 194 21.41 -15.46 -6.59
N ASP A 195 22.40 -15.12 -7.41
CA ASP A 195 23.57 -15.96 -7.74
C ASP A 195 23.19 -17.39 -8.19
N GLY A 196 22.16 -17.49 -9.04
CA GLY A 196 21.68 -18.76 -9.60
C GLY A 196 20.95 -19.66 -8.58
N ARG A 197 20.62 -19.14 -7.39
CA ARG A 197 19.87 -19.86 -6.36
C ARG A 197 18.56 -19.14 -6.05
N SER A 198 17.51 -19.91 -5.82
CA SER A 198 16.24 -19.39 -5.31
C SER A 198 16.38 -19.11 -3.81
N VAL A 199 16.18 -17.85 -3.44
CA VAL A 199 16.27 -17.36 -2.05
C VAL A 199 14.89 -16.85 -1.62
N GLY A 200 14.33 -17.47 -0.58
CA GLY A 200 13.10 -17.00 0.04
C GLY A 200 13.32 -15.67 0.75
N ARG A 201 12.49 -14.68 0.45
CA ARG A 201 12.52 -13.36 1.10
C ARG A 201 11.38 -13.26 2.09
N VAL A 202 11.71 -12.82 3.29
CA VAL A 202 10.70 -12.66 4.34
C VAL A 202 9.75 -11.52 3.97
N SER A 203 8.45 -11.77 4.11
CA SER A 203 7.39 -10.81 3.79
C SER A 203 6.37 -10.61 4.93
N GLY A 204 6.49 -11.35 6.04
CA GLY A 204 5.46 -11.36 7.08
C GLY A 204 4.14 -11.94 6.59
N THR A 205 4.19 -12.88 5.63
CA THR A 205 3.06 -13.47 4.88
C THR A 205 2.31 -12.54 3.93
N TYR A 206 2.78 -11.30 3.73
CA TYR A 206 2.33 -10.48 2.60
C TYR A 206 2.80 -11.05 1.25
N GLN A 207 2.09 -10.67 0.19
CA GLN A 207 2.42 -11.07 -1.19
C GLN A 207 3.84 -10.68 -1.60
N HIS A 208 4.28 -9.47 -1.23
CA HIS A 208 5.59 -8.95 -1.57
C HIS A 208 6.28 -8.38 -0.32
N PRO A 209 7.61 -8.53 -0.15
CA PRO A 209 8.33 -7.99 1.01
C PRO A 209 8.19 -6.48 1.18
N LEU A 210 7.96 -5.76 0.08
CA LEU A 210 7.71 -4.31 0.06
C LEU A 210 6.51 -3.89 0.91
N ASN A 211 5.46 -4.72 0.99
CA ASN A 211 4.27 -4.39 1.77
C ASN A 211 4.60 -4.33 3.27
N LEU A 212 5.43 -5.25 3.77
CA LEU A 212 5.94 -5.19 5.14
C LEU A 212 6.76 -3.91 5.35
N VAL A 213 7.65 -3.58 4.40
CA VAL A 213 8.48 -2.37 4.45
C VAL A 213 7.64 -1.11 4.58
N TYR A 214 6.55 -0.98 3.80
CA TYR A 214 5.67 0.19 3.88
C TYR A 214 5.07 0.37 5.28
N PHE A 215 4.66 -0.71 5.95
CA PHE A 215 4.17 -0.60 7.31
C PHE A 215 5.29 -0.26 8.31
N LEU A 216 6.49 -0.82 8.14
CA LEU A 216 7.63 -0.54 9.01
C LEU A 216 8.12 0.91 8.90
N VAL A 217 8.07 1.50 7.70
CA VAL A 217 8.35 2.93 7.44
C VAL A 217 7.47 3.84 8.29
N PHE A 218 6.24 3.45 8.62
CA PHE A 218 5.41 4.21 9.56
C PHE A 218 5.58 3.77 11.01
N ALA A 219 5.63 2.46 11.26
CA ALA A 219 5.62 1.90 12.61
C ALA A 219 6.87 2.28 13.44
N ILE A 220 8.04 2.36 12.80
CA ILE A 220 9.30 2.70 13.47
C ILE A 220 9.30 4.19 13.92
N PRO A 221 9.06 5.18 13.05
CA PRO A 221 8.91 6.58 13.47
C PRO A 221 7.82 6.78 14.52
N PHE A 222 6.70 6.08 14.39
CA PHE A 222 5.62 6.10 15.38
C PHE A 222 6.04 5.55 16.74
N SER A 223 6.87 4.50 16.77
CA SER A 223 7.45 3.99 18.01
C SER A 223 8.38 5.02 18.66
N PHE A 224 9.21 5.71 17.88
CA PHE A 224 10.03 6.81 18.38
C PHE A 224 9.21 8.01 18.87
N TYR A 225 8.12 8.35 18.18
CA TYR A 225 7.19 9.38 18.61
C TYR A 225 6.63 9.06 20.01
N LEU A 226 6.15 7.84 20.26
CA LEU A 226 5.70 7.44 21.60
C LEU A 226 6.82 7.43 22.63
N LEU A 227 8.02 6.97 22.26
CA LEU A 227 9.20 6.98 23.14
C LEU A 227 9.62 8.39 23.57
N SER A 228 9.32 9.41 22.77
CA SER A 228 9.62 10.81 23.09
C SER A 228 8.72 11.39 24.19
N LYS A 229 7.59 10.74 24.49
CA LYS A 229 6.65 11.22 25.51
C LYS A 229 7.16 10.92 26.91
N ARG A 230 7.12 11.94 27.80
CA ARG A 230 7.54 11.81 29.20
C ARG A 230 6.65 10.89 30.03
N SER A 231 5.38 10.74 29.65
CA SER A 231 4.35 9.99 30.41
C SER A 231 4.36 8.48 30.17
N ILE A 232 5.30 7.95 29.37
CA ILE A 232 5.33 6.53 29.04
C ILE A 232 5.89 5.68 30.19
N THR A 233 5.22 4.57 30.52
CA THR A 233 5.68 3.62 31.55
C THR A 233 6.94 2.88 31.11
N LEU A 234 7.71 2.35 32.06
CA LEU A 234 8.93 1.58 31.76
C LEU A 234 8.63 0.35 30.88
N TYR A 235 7.56 -0.40 31.19
CA TYR A 235 7.15 -1.56 30.39
C TYR A 235 6.82 -1.20 28.95
N ALA A 236 6.07 -0.11 28.74
CA ALA A 236 5.74 0.39 27.41
C ALA A 236 7.00 0.82 26.65
N ARG A 237 7.96 1.48 27.33
CA ARG A 237 9.26 1.84 26.75
C ARG A 237 10.07 0.61 26.32
N LEU A 238 10.14 -0.42 27.17
CA LEU A 238 10.84 -1.67 26.85
C LEU A 238 10.18 -2.39 25.67
N PHE A 239 8.85 -2.46 25.66
CA PHE A 239 8.09 -3.02 24.53
C PHE A 239 8.40 -2.29 23.22
N LEU A 240 8.40 -0.95 23.21
CA LEU A 240 8.69 -0.18 21.99
C LEU A 240 10.12 -0.38 21.49
N TRP A 241 11.12 -0.41 22.37
CA TRP A 241 12.50 -0.71 21.98
C TRP A 241 12.65 -2.13 21.43
N PHE A 242 11.99 -3.10 22.07
CA PHE A 242 11.95 -4.47 21.59
C PHE A 242 11.28 -4.57 20.22
N PHE A 243 10.14 -3.91 20.03
CA PHE A 243 9.44 -3.84 18.75
C PHE A 243 10.29 -3.21 17.64
N ILE A 244 11.00 -2.10 17.92
CA ILE A 244 11.93 -1.47 16.96
C ILE A 244 13.04 -2.46 16.59
N GLY A 245 13.66 -3.12 17.57
CA GLY A 245 14.71 -4.11 17.32
C GLY A 245 14.24 -5.28 16.45
N LEU A 246 13.07 -5.84 16.76
CA LEU A 246 12.45 -6.89 15.95
C LEU A 246 12.11 -6.41 14.55
N SER A 247 11.57 -5.20 14.41
CA SER A 247 11.20 -4.60 13.13
C SER A 247 12.41 -4.36 12.23
N CYS A 248 13.51 -3.83 12.78
CA CYS A 248 14.76 -3.66 12.05
C CYS A 248 15.36 -5.01 11.61
N THR A 249 15.25 -6.03 12.46
CA THR A 249 15.72 -7.38 12.12
C THR A 249 14.86 -8.01 11.02
N ALA A 250 13.53 -7.90 11.13
CA ALA A 250 12.58 -8.34 10.11
C ALA A 250 12.85 -7.63 8.77
N LEU A 251 13.12 -6.32 8.79
CA LEU A 251 13.48 -5.52 7.63
C LEU A 251 14.73 -6.09 6.93
N LEU A 252 15.77 -6.47 7.67
CA LEU A 252 16.96 -7.08 7.08
C LEU A 252 16.64 -8.40 6.37
N PHE A 253 15.74 -9.22 6.94
CA PHE A 253 15.32 -10.48 6.31
C PHE A 253 14.47 -10.29 5.04
N THR A 254 13.90 -9.11 4.82
CA THR A 254 13.21 -8.79 3.55
C THR A 254 14.18 -8.63 2.38
N PHE A 255 15.47 -8.39 2.65
CA PHE A 255 16.49 -7.98 1.66
C PHE A 255 16.07 -6.78 0.80
N HIS A 256 15.12 -5.96 1.27
CA HIS A 256 14.59 -4.84 0.51
C HIS A 256 15.48 -3.60 0.66
N ARG A 257 16.44 -3.42 -0.26
CA ARG A 257 17.47 -2.38 -0.21
C ARG A 257 16.93 -0.97 0.03
N ALA A 258 15.93 -0.55 -0.74
CA ALA A 258 15.33 0.77 -0.58
C ALA A 258 14.65 0.95 0.79
N GLY A 259 14.11 -0.13 1.36
CA GLY A 259 13.48 -0.10 2.68
C GLY A 259 14.50 0.07 3.81
N ILE A 260 15.62 -0.66 3.72
CA ILE A 260 16.75 -0.55 4.64
C ILE A 260 17.32 0.88 4.62
N VAL A 261 17.51 1.45 3.43
CA VAL A 261 18.00 2.83 3.29
C VAL A 261 17.00 3.84 3.83
N ALA A 262 15.72 3.74 3.47
CA ALA A 262 14.68 4.68 3.92
C ALA A 262 14.54 4.70 5.44
N ILE A 263 14.34 3.53 6.06
CA ILE A 263 14.20 3.41 7.52
C ILE A 263 15.49 3.79 8.24
N GLY A 264 16.66 3.43 7.69
CA GLY A 264 17.96 3.83 8.23
C GLY A 264 18.12 5.36 8.25
N LEU A 265 17.75 6.04 7.17
CA LEU A 265 17.74 7.50 7.09
C LEU A 265 16.73 8.12 8.05
N GLU A 266 15.54 7.56 8.20
CA GLU A 266 14.54 8.02 9.17
C GLU A 266 15.06 7.94 10.61
N ILE A 267 15.66 6.81 11.00
CA ILE A 267 16.29 6.63 12.31
C ILE A 267 17.40 7.66 12.52
N TRP A 268 18.26 7.85 11.52
CA TRP A 268 19.37 8.80 11.58
C TRP A 268 18.89 10.25 11.69
N LEU A 269 17.93 10.65 10.86
CA LEU A 269 17.29 11.98 10.91
C LEU A 269 16.62 12.22 12.26
N TRP A 270 15.91 11.22 12.79
CA TRP A 270 15.32 11.31 14.13
C TRP A 270 16.38 11.56 15.20
N MET A 271 17.52 10.86 15.15
CA MET A 271 18.63 11.10 16.09
C MET A 271 19.19 12.53 15.96
N ILE A 272 19.30 13.07 14.73
CA ILE A 272 19.73 14.45 14.51
C ILE A 272 18.73 15.46 15.08
N PHE A 273 17.45 15.31 14.76
CA PHE A 273 16.41 16.24 15.22
C PHE A 273 16.20 16.19 16.73
N THR A 274 16.46 15.05 17.36
CA THR A 274 16.45 14.91 18.83
C THR A 274 17.79 15.23 19.49
N LYS A 275 18.73 15.82 18.75
CA LYS A 275 20.06 16.25 19.22
C LYS A 275 20.93 15.12 19.80
N GLN A 276 20.70 13.88 19.37
CA GLN A 276 21.50 12.71 19.75
C GLN A 276 22.70 12.51 18.80
N TYR A 277 23.46 13.58 18.56
CA TYR A 277 24.50 13.61 17.53
C TYR A 277 25.57 12.52 17.69
N GLY A 278 25.97 12.21 18.94
CA GLY A 278 26.92 11.13 19.20
C GLY A 278 26.42 9.76 18.72
N LYS A 279 25.13 9.45 18.93
CA LYS A 279 24.54 8.19 18.43
C LYS A 279 24.37 8.19 16.92
N ALA A 280 23.98 9.33 16.33
CA ALA A 280 23.90 9.48 14.89
C ALA A 280 25.27 9.26 14.23
N MET A 281 26.33 9.84 14.79
CA MET A 281 27.71 9.64 14.32
C MET A 281 28.14 8.18 14.43
N LEU A 282 27.87 7.51 15.55
CA LEU A 282 28.15 6.08 15.72
C LEU A 282 27.41 5.22 14.68
N LEU A 283 26.13 5.53 14.41
CA LEU A 283 25.35 4.84 13.38
C LEU A 283 25.96 5.05 11.98
N THR A 284 26.38 6.27 11.66
CA THR A 284 27.07 6.58 10.39
C THR A 284 28.39 5.80 10.28
N ILE A 285 29.21 5.80 11.32
CA ILE A 285 30.47 5.03 11.34
C ILE A 285 30.18 3.55 11.16
N ALA A 286 29.20 2.98 11.86
CA ALA A 286 28.81 1.59 11.73
C ALA A 286 28.34 1.26 10.30
N ALA A 287 27.51 2.12 9.69
CA ALA A 287 27.07 1.95 8.31
C ALA A 287 28.24 1.98 7.32
N VAL A 288 29.18 2.93 7.49
CA VAL A 288 30.39 3.01 6.68
C VAL A 288 31.25 1.76 6.83
N LEU A 289 31.46 1.28 8.07
CA LEU A 289 32.21 0.05 8.33
C LEU A 289 31.55 -1.19 7.70
N ILE A 290 30.21 -1.28 7.73
CA ILE A 290 29.47 -2.36 7.08
C ILE A 290 29.64 -2.28 5.56
N ILE A 291 29.56 -1.09 4.97
CA ILE A 291 29.80 -0.89 3.53
C ILE A 291 31.21 -1.32 3.16
N PHE A 292 32.23 -0.92 3.94
CA PHE A 292 33.61 -1.35 3.73
C PHE A 292 33.81 -2.85 3.90
N ALA A 293 33.20 -3.46 4.92
CA ALA A 293 33.28 -4.90 5.15
C ALA A 293 32.59 -5.73 4.05
N LEU A 294 31.61 -5.14 3.36
CA LEU A 294 30.87 -5.77 2.27
C LEU A 294 31.25 -5.19 0.90
N LEU A 295 32.43 -4.57 0.77
CA LEU A 295 32.83 -3.84 -0.43
C LEU A 295 32.76 -4.73 -1.68
N ASP A 296 33.26 -5.97 -1.61
CA ASP A 296 33.24 -6.91 -2.73
C ASP A 296 31.82 -7.26 -3.18
N TYR A 297 30.89 -7.37 -2.22
CA TYR A 297 29.47 -7.61 -2.52
C TYR A 297 28.84 -6.39 -3.19
N PHE A 298 29.16 -5.19 -2.69
CA PHE A 298 28.71 -3.95 -3.32
C PHE A 298 29.29 -3.76 -4.72
N GLN A 299 30.56 -4.09 -4.95
CA GLN A 299 31.16 -4.07 -6.28
C GLN A 299 30.37 -4.97 -7.22
N LYS A 300 30.14 -6.24 -6.86
CA LYS A 300 29.30 -7.16 -7.64
C LYS A 300 27.91 -6.62 -7.94
N LEU A 301 27.31 -5.92 -6.97
CA LEU A 301 26.00 -5.29 -7.12
C LEU A 301 25.96 -4.21 -8.19
N TYR A 302 27.09 -3.52 -8.38
CA TYR A 302 27.27 -2.38 -9.25
C TYR A 302 28.24 -2.68 -10.42
N ASP A 303 28.60 -3.94 -10.66
CA ASP A 303 29.48 -4.34 -11.77
C ASP A 303 28.92 -3.84 -13.10
N ASN A 304 27.60 -3.93 -13.30
CA ASN A 304 26.93 -3.38 -14.49
C ASN A 304 27.14 -1.86 -14.66
N LEU A 305 27.24 -1.11 -13.55
CA LEU A 305 27.52 0.33 -13.57
C LEU A 305 28.99 0.59 -13.96
N ALA A 306 29.91 -0.22 -13.44
CA ALA A 306 31.32 -0.15 -13.82
C ALA A 306 31.53 -0.52 -15.31
N LEU A 307 30.81 -1.53 -15.81
CA LEU A 307 30.80 -1.93 -17.22
C LEU A 307 30.19 -0.85 -18.14
N VAL A 308 29.27 -0.05 -17.62
CA VAL A 308 28.77 1.13 -18.33
C VAL A 308 29.81 2.24 -18.38
N PHE A 309 30.45 2.56 -17.25
CA PHE A 309 31.47 3.60 -17.19
C PHE A 309 32.73 3.26 -17.99
N SER A 310 33.06 1.98 -18.13
CA SER A 310 34.14 1.51 -19.01
C SER A 310 33.75 1.52 -20.49
N GLY A 311 32.48 1.80 -20.83
CA GLY A 311 31.96 1.79 -22.19
C GLY A 311 31.71 0.40 -22.77
N SER A 312 31.88 -0.67 -21.98
CA SER A 312 31.63 -2.05 -22.44
C SER A 312 30.15 -2.38 -22.65
N ILE A 313 29.26 -1.69 -21.93
CA ILE A 313 27.82 -1.86 -22.01
C ILE A 313 27.17 -0.47 -22.17
N ALA A 314 26.21 -0.32 -23.08
CA ALA A 314 25.46 0.92 -23.21
C ALA A 314 24.47 1.11 -22.03
N LEU A 315 24.28 2.35 -21.58
CA LEU A 315 23.24 2.73 -20.60
C LEU A 315 21.83 2.30 -21.03
N SER A 316 21.58 2.22 -22.33
CA SER A 316 20.30 1.80 -22.91
C SER A 316 20.20 0.28 -23.13
N SER A 317 21.26 -0.48 -22.83
CA SER A 317 21.24 -1.93 -23.05
C SER A 317 20.31 -2.62 -22.06
N GLY A 318 19.65 -3.69 -22.52
CA GLY A 318 18.83 -4.52 -21.63
C GLY A 318 19.62 -5.24 -20.53
N GLU A 319 20.95 -5.29 -20.64
CA GLU A 319 21.84 -5.87 -19.65
C GLU A 319 22.10 -4.92 -18.46
N PHE A 320 22.32 -3.63 -18.72
CA PHE A 320 22.40 -2.62 -17.67
C PHE A 320 21.04 -2.39 -16.99
N LEU A 321 19.98 -2.35 -17.79
CA LEU A 321 18.62 -2.05 -17.35
C LEU A 321 17.89 -3.25 -16.74
N ARG A 322 18.56 -4.35 -16.39
CA ARG A 322 17.88 -5.54 -15.84
C ARG A 322 16.99 -5.21 -14.62
N GLY A 323 15.87 -5.92 -14.51
CA GLY A 323 14.89 -5.73 -13.44
C GLY A 323 14.06 -4.46 -13.60
N ARG A 324 13.92 -3.66 -12.54
CA ARG A 324 13.11 -2.41 -12.56
C ARG A 324 13.75 -1.27 -13.36
N GLY A 325 15.05 -1.37 -13.72
CA GLY A 325 15.73 -0.37 -14.54
C GLY A 325 15.14 -0.23 -15.94
N MET A 326 14.74 -1.35 -16.56
CA MET A 326 14.13 -1.38 -17.89
C MET A 326 12.78 -0.69 -17.86
N ASN A 327 12.00 -0.91 -16.80
CA ASN A 327 10.72 -0.22 -16.63
C ASN A 327 10.92 1.30 -16.55
N TRP A 328 11.96 1.76 -15.83
CA TRP A 328 12.32 3.17 -15.76
C TRP A 328 12.78 3.73 -17.10
N TYR A 329 13.62 3.01 -17.83
CA TYR A 329 14.06 3.43 -19.15
C TYR A 329 12.91 3.48 -20.14
N LEU A 330 12.06 2.46 -20.17
CA LEU A 330 10.86 2.43 -21.02
C LEU A 330 9.91 3.57 -20.64
N PHE A 331 9.74 3.84 -19.35
CA PHE A 331 8.97 4.97 -18.86
C PHE A 331 9.56 6.31 -19.32
N THR A 332 10.84 6.57 -19.07
CA THR A 332 11.47 7.86 -19.43
C THR A 332 11.58 8.02 -20.93
N SER A 333 11.96 6.97 -21.66
CA SER A 333 11.96 6.98 -23.13
C SER A 333 10.57 7.26 -23.67
N SER A 334 9.52 6.61 -23.14
CA SER A 334 8.14 6.86 -23.54
C SER A 334 7.71 8.29 -23.19
N LEU A 335 8.01 8.77 -21.99
CA LEU A 335 7.71 10.12 -21.55
C LEU A 335 8.34 11.15 -22.51
N PHE A 336 9.63 11.06 -22.80
CA PHE A 336 10.30 12.07 -23.62
C PHE A 336 10.12 11.91 -25.14
N SER A 337 9.71 10.74 -25.62
CA SER A 337 9.45 10.51 -27.06
C SER A 337 7.97 10.67 -27.44
N SER A 338 7.07 10.75 -26.47
CA SER A 338 5.63 10.94 -26.71
C SER A 338 5.25 12.41 -26.64
N ASP A 339 4.22 12.77 -27.42
CA ASP A 339 3.55 14.07 -27.30
C ASP A 339 3.05 14.26 -25.85
N PRO A 340 3.24 15.44 -25.23
CA PRO A 340 2.79 15.73 -23.87
C PRO A 340 1.32 15.38 -23.61
N TRP A 341 0.46 15.41 -24.62
CA TRP A 341 -0.93 14.96 -24.49
C TRP A 341 -1.05 13.48 -24.07
N PHE A 342 -0.12 12.62 -24.46
CA PHE A 342 -0.09 11.21 -24.02
C PHE A 342 0.29 11.03 -22.56
N TRP A 343 0.89 12.03 -21.91
CA TRP A 343 1.18 11.98 -20.48
C TRP A 343 -0.09 12.14 -19.66
N PHE A 344 -1.06 12.90 -20.17
CA PHE A 344 -2.33 13.15 -19.51
C PHE A 344 -3.38 12.08 -19.82
N PHE A 345 -3.35 11.51 -21.03
CA PHE A 345 -4.40 10.61 -21.50
C PHE A 345 -4.00 9.14 -21.56
N GLY A 346 -2.70 8.85 -21.53
CA GLY A 346 -2.18 7.49 -21.65
C GLY A 346 -2.32 6.94 -23.07
N LYS A 347 -1.37 6.07 -23.46
CA LYS A 347 -1.53 5.12 -24.56
C LYS A 347 -1.43 3.74 -23.95
N GLY A 348 -2.54 3.24 -23.41
CA GLY A 348 -2.63 1.82 -23.11
C GLY A 348 -2.38 0.97 -24.37
N ASP A 349 -1.63 -0.10 -24.15
CA ASP A 349 -1.40 -1.26 -25.02
C ASP A 349 -0.57 -1.13 -26.32
N ARG A 350 -0.62 -0.03 -27.08
CA ARG A 350 -0.04 -0.07 -28.44
C ARG A 350 1.48 -0.31 -28.50
N TRP A 351 2.24 0.27 -27.58
CA TRP A 351 3.72 0.20 -27.64
C TRP A 351 4.31 -1.15 -27.20
N LEU A 352 3.63 -1.91 -26.32
CA LEU A 352 4.11 -3.24 -25.91
C LEU A 352 3.92 -4.29 -27.00
N LYS A 353 2.82 -4.23 -27.76
CA LYS A 353 2.59 -5.15 -28.87
C LYS A 353 3.66 -4.99 -29.95
N ASP A 354 4.04 -3.77 -30.28
CA ASP A 354 5.07 -3.50 -31.30
C ASP A 354 6.49 -3.86 -30.80
N MET A 355 6.77 -3.75 -29.51
CA MET A 355 8.07 -4.15 -28.92
C MET A 355 8.24 -5.67 -28.72
N CYS A 356 7.19 -6.40 -28.33
CA CYS A 356 7.25 -7.86 -28.25
C CYS A 356 7.46 -8.50 -29.62
N LEU A 357 6.92 -7.90 -30.67
CA LEU A 357 7.11 -8.36 -32.05
C LEU A 357 8.51 -8.07 -32.60
N THR A 358 9.19 -7.01 -32.12
CA THR A 358 10.50 -6.59 -32.64
C THR A 358 11.69 -7.09 -31.83
N SER A 359 11.52 -7.42 -30.55
CA SER A 359 12.64 -7.82 -29.67
C SER A 359 12.90 -9.32 -29.62
N GLY A 360 12.03 -10.18 -30.16
CA GLY A 360 12.16 -11.64 -30.06
C GLY A 360 12.15 -12.18 -28.62
N ILE A 361 11.83 -11.32 -27.65
CA ILE A 361 11.69 -11.67 -26.24
C ILE A 361 10.32 -12.34 -26.12
N GLY A 362 10.32 -13.64 -25.85
CA GLY A 362 9.11 -14.45 -25.74
C GLY A 362 8.05 -13.77 -24.87
N HIS A 363 6.79 -13.93 -25.29
CA HIS A 363 5.59 -13.33 -24.69
C HIS A 363 5.78 -13.03 -23.19
N PRO A 364 5.93 -11.76 -22.80
CA PRO A 364 5.79 -11.41 -21.39
C PRO A 364 4.37 -11.82 -21.01
N THR A 365 4.24 -12.57 -19.91
CA THR A 365 2.95 -12.89 -19.33
C THR A 365 2.16 -11.58 -19.18
N ASN A 366 0.91 -11.57 -19.66
CA ASN A 366 0.01 -10.43 -19.90
C ASN A 366 -0.29 -9.48 -18.71
N ARG A 367 0.54 -9.41 -17.65
CA ARG A 367 0.22 -8.74 -16.39
C ARG A 367 1.00 -7.46 -16.10
N THR A 368 1.87 -6.99 -16.98
CA THR A 368 2.69 -5.82 -16.66
C THR A 368 2.72 -4.87 -17.84
N THR A 369 2.46 -3.58 -17.57
CA THR A 369 3.22 -2.42 -18.09
C THR A 369 2.34 -1.18 -18.40
N ILE A 370 1.02 -1.20 -18.20
CA ILE A 370 0.18 -0.01 -18.53
C ILE A 370 -0.04 0.97 -17.35
N SER A 371 -0.12 0.52 -16.09
CA SER A 371 -0.27 1.48 -14.96
C SER A 371 1.03 2.09 -14.44
N TYR A 372 2.18 1.81 -15.07
CA TYR A 372 3.47 2.30 -14.55
C TYR A 372 3.66 3.81 -14.68
N VAL A 373 3.03 4.48 -15.66
CA VAL A 373 3.21 5.93 -15.87
C VAL A 373 2.61 6.75 -14.72
N PHE A 374 1.45 6.34 -14.20
CA PHE A 374 0.76 7.03 -13.10
C PHE A 374 1.11 6.47 -11.72
N CYS A 375 1.32 5.14 -11.57
CA CYS A 375 1.70 4.54 -10.29
C CYS A 375 3.15 4.85 -9.88
N MET A 376 4.09 5.06 -10.83
CA MET A 376 5.48 5.41 -10.50
C MET A 376 5.66 6.87 -10.07
N LEU A 377 4.86 7.81 -10.59
CA LEU A 377 4.88 9.20 -10.11
C LEU A 377 4.37 9.35 -8.66
N MET A 378 3.63 8.36 -8.15
CA MET A 378 3.05 8.38 -6.80
C MET A 378 3.64 7.34 -5.83
N GLY A 379 4.64 6.55 -6.24
CA GLY A 379 5.21 5.50 -5.39
C GLY A 379 4.21 4.40 -5.00
N LEU A 380 3.12 4.24 -5.75
CA LEU A 380 2.03 3.30 -5.44
C LEU A 380 2.19 1.92 -6.11
N SER A 381 3.26 1.68 -6.87
CA SER A 381 3.54 0.36 -7.44
C SER A 381 4.05 -0.61 -6.37
N GLY A 382 3.12 -1.26 -5.66
CA GLY A 382 3.35 -2.46 -4.86
C GLY A 382 3.47 -3.69 -5.74
#